data_AF-A0A9I9ELI5-F1
#
_entry.id   AF-A0A9I9ELI5-F1
#
_cell.length_a   1.000
_cell.length_b   1.000
_cell.length_c   1.000
_cell.angle_alpha   90.00
_cell.angle_beta   90.00
_cell.angle_gamma   90.00
#
_symmetry.space_group_name_H-M   'P 1'
#
loop_
_entity.id
_entity.type
_entity.pdbx_description
1 polymer ?
#
loop_
_entity_poly.entity_id
_entity_poly.type
_entity_poly.pdbx_seq_one_letter_code
_entity_poly.pdbx_strand_id
1 'polypeptide(L)'
;MTSAYEDAGKEYINWCAKMDEFLNIGVPWIMCQQSNVPQPMINICNGFYCDNFPPKNPKSPKMFTENWVGWFKKWGDKDPYKTAVDVAFSVANVFQFGGVFNNYYMYHGGTNFGRTSGGPFITTSYDYNAPLDEYGNLN
;
A
#
# COMPACT_ATOMS: atom_id res chain seq x y z
N MET A 1 1.08 -5.55 -13.26
CA MET A 1 1.83 -4.97 -14.40
C MET A 1 2.40 -6.04 -15.32
N THR A 2 3.19 -7.01 -14.81
CA THR A 2 3.81 -8.07 -15.65
C THR A 2 2.81 -8.96 -16.39
N SER A 3 1.60 -9.19 -15.86
CA SER A 3 0.58 -9.99 -16.55
C SER A 3 -0.09 -9.26 -17.72
N ALA A 4 -0.16 -7.93 -17.67
CA ALA A 4 -0.85 -7.12 -18.67
C ALA A 4 0.07 -6.72 -19.84
N TYR A 5 1.39 -6.65 -19.59
CA TYR A 5 2.40 -6.18 -20.55
C TYR A 5 3.51 -7.20 -20.81
N GLU A 6 3.33 -8.43 -20.32
CA GLU A 6 4.22 -9.57 -20.55
C GLU A 6 5.72 -9.23 -20.38
N ASP A 7 6.52 -9.44 -21.42
CA ASP A 7 7.96 -9.26 -21.39
C ASP A 7 8.37 -7.78 -21.30
N ALA A 8 7.66 -6.88 -21.99
CA ALA A 8 7.91 -5.44 -21.88
C ALA A 8 7.70 -4.96 -20.43
N GLY A 9 6.71 -5.50 -19.72
CA GLY A 9 6.49 -5.22 -18.31
C GLY A 9 7.63 -5.71 -17.42
N LYS A 10 8.19 -6.89 -17.70
CA LYS A 10 9.35 -7.43 -16.96
C LYS A 10 10.60 -6.58 -17.20
N GLU A 11 10.86 -6.19 -18.45
CA GLU A 11 11.99 -5.33 -18.81
C GLU A 11 11.90 -3.98 -18.10
N TYR A 12 10.71 -3.37 -18.10
CA TYR A 12 10.46 -2.11 -17.42
C TYR A 12 10.73 -2.20 -15.91
N ILE A 13 10.21 -3.23 -15.23
CA ILE A 13 10.43 -3.41 -13.79
C ILE A 13 11.92 -3.59 -13.46
N ASN A 14 12.64 -4.36 -14.28
CA ASN A 14 14.07 -4.55 -14.12
C ASN A 14 14.84 -3.25 -14.35
N TRP A 15 14.41 -2.43 -15.32
CA TRP A 15 14.99 -1.12 -15.56
C TRP A 15 14.76 -0.18 -14.37
N CYS A 16 13.54 -0.11 -13.82
CA CYS A 16 13.23 0.68 -12.63
C CYS A 16 14.11 0.29 -11.45
N ALA A 17 14.21 -1.01 -11.16
CA ALA A 17 15.02 -1.47 -10.03
C ALA A 17 16.51 -1.13 -10.16
N LYS A 18 17.07 -1.25 -11.38
CA LYS A 18 18.45 -0.84 -11.65
C LYS A 18 18.65 0.67 -11.51
N MET A 19 17.67 1.47 -11.92
CA MET A 19 17.71 2.92 -11.77
C MET A 19 17.72 3.30 -10.30
N ASP A 20 16.84 2.71 -9.49
CA ASP A 20 16.75 2.94 -8.06
C ASP A 20 18.05 2.53 -7.33
N GLU A 21 18.63 1.37 -7.68
CA GLU A 21 19.93 0.94 -7.16
C GLU A 21 21.06 1.91 -7.54
N PHE A 22 21.05 2.42 -8.77
CA PHE A 22 22.07 3.36 -9.26
C PHE A 22 22.08 4.68 -8.46
N LEU A 23 20.95 5.10 -7.90
CA LEU A 23 20.88 6.30 -7.05
C LEU A 23 21.67 6.16 -5.75
N ASN A 24 21.98 4.93 -5.30
CA ASN A 24 22.83 4.64 -4.14
C ASN A 24 22.48 5.47 -2.88
N ILE A 25 21.20 5.51 -2.52
CA ILE A 25 20.69 6.35 -1.42
C ILE A 25 21.03 5.83 -0.01
N GLY A 26 21.67 4.65 0.10
CA GLY A 26 22.13 4.07 1.37
C GLY A 26 21.06 3.37 2.23
N VAL A 27 19.83 3.25 1.74
CA VAL A 27 18.73 2.53 2.42
C VAL A 27 18.04 1.55 1.47
N PRO A 28 17.34 0.51 1.98
CA PRO A 28 16.65 -0.46 1.15
C PRO A 28 15.53 0.14 0.31
N TRP A 29 15.35 -0.40 -0.89
CA TRP A 29 14.23 -0.10 -1.75
C TRP A 29 13.16 -1.21 -1.70
N ILE A 30 11.90 -0.83 -1.87
CA ILE A 30 10.74 -1.71 -1.76
C ILE A 30 9.81 -1.51 -2.97
N MET A 31 9.16 -2.58 -3.44
CA MET A 31 8.16 -2.51 -4.50
C MET A 31 6.88 -3.26 -4.09
N CYS A 32 5.77 -2.54 -4.00
CA CYS A 32 4.48 -3.08 -3.59
C CYS A 32 3.79 -3.89 -4.68
N GLN A 33 3.13 -4.99 -4.26
CA GLN A 33 2.41 -5.92 -5.14
C GLN A 33 3.26 -6.45 -6.31
N GLN A 34 4.58 -6.48 -6.14
CA GLN A 34 5.52 -6.85 -7.18
C GLN A 34 6.13 -8.22 -6.90
N SER A 35 5.41 -9.28 -7.28
CA SER A 35 5.86 -10.66 -7.08
C SER A 35 7.16 -11.00 -7.80
N ASN A 36 7.53 -10.26 -8.85
CA ASN A 36 8.73 -10.50 -9.65
C ASN A 36 9.87 -9.52 -9.42
N VAL A 37 9.97 -8.94 -8.23
CA VAL A 37 11.01 -7.96 -7.92
C VAL A 37 12.43 -8.56 -8.06
N PRO A 38 13.38 -7.89 -8.74
CA PRO A 38 14.79 -8.29 -8.75
C PRO A 38 15.47 -7.95 -7.42
N GLN A 39 16.49 -8.71 -7.02
CA GLN A 39 17.30 -8.35 -5.83
C GLN A 39 18.15 -7.12 -6.12
N PRO A 40 18.40 -6.23 -5.12
CA PRO A 40 18.15 -6.38 -3.69
C PRO A 40 16.79 -5.81 -3.23
N MET A 41 15.89 -5.46 -4.15
CA MET A 41 14.56 -4.94 -3.82
C MET A 41 13.74 -5.94 -2.99
N ILE A 42 12.91 -5.40 -2.09
CA ILE A 42 12.01 -6.18 -1.25
C ILE A 42 10.58 -6.09 -1.81
N ASN A 43 9.95 -7.23 -2.07
CA ASN A 43 8.53 -7.27 -2.44
C ASN A 43 7.67 -7.15 -1.18
N ILE A 44 6.64 -6.32 -1.25
CA ILE A 44 5.79 -5.97 -0.11
C ILE A 44 4.31 -6.09 -0.47
N CYS A 45 3.46 -6.19 0.56
CA CYS A 45 2.03 -6.45 0.42
C CYS A 45 1.18 -5.21 0.69
N ASN A 46 0.08 -5.08 -0.05
CA ASN A 46 -0.96 -4.06 0.11
C ASN A 46 -2.33 -4.77 0.07
N GLY A 47 -3.28 -4.34 0.89
CA GLY A 47 -4.59 -4.97 0.97
C GLY A 47 -5.34 -4.69 2.25
N PHE A 48 -6.49 -5.34 2.42
CA PHE A 48 -7.17 -5.41 3.71
C PHE A 48 -6.50 -6.38 4.68
N TYR A 49 -5.85 -7.42 4.14
CA TYR A 49 -5.12 -8.46 4.86
C TYR A 49 -3.87 -8.87 4.06
N CYS A 50 -2.78 -9.15 4.77
CA CYS A 50 -1.49 -9.56 4.20
C CYS A 50 -0.81 -10.66 5.04
N ASP A 51 -1.55 -11.30 5.92
CA ASP A 51 -1.09 -12.37 6.82
C ASP A 51 -0.58 -13.60 6.07
N ASN A 52 -1.09 -13.88 4.87
CA ASN A 52 -0.63 -15.00 4.05
C ASN A 52 0.35 -14.58 2.93
N PHE A 53 0.81 -13.33 2.90
CA PHE A 53 1.73 -12.87 1.88
C PHE A 53 3.15 -13.44 2.08
N PRO A 54 3.72 -14.16 1.09
CA PRO A 54 5.08 -14.65 1.16
C PRO A 54 6.08 -13.63 0.59
N PRO A 55 7.18 -13.32 1.30
CA PRO A 55 8.34 -12.67 0.68
C PRO A 55 8.89 -13.53 -0.46
N LYS A 56 9.31 -12.89 -1.56
CA LYS A 56 9.91 -13.59 -2.71
C LYS A 56 11.25 -14.21 -2.35
N ASN A 57 12.07 -13.48 -1.58
CA ASN A 57 13.31 -14.01 -1.04
C ASN A 57 13.09 -14.38 0.43
N PRO A 58 13.37 -15.64 0.85
CA PRO A 58 13.23 -16.08 2.24
C PRO A 58 14.04 -15.26 3.26
N LYS A 59 15.07 -14.54 2.80
CA LYS A 59 15.89 -13.65 3.64
C LYS A 59 15.33 -12.23 3.75
N SER A 60 14.29 -11.90 2.99
CA SER A 60 13.67 -10.57 3.03
C SER A 60 12.55 -10.53 4.08
N PRO A 61 12.38 -9.39 4.77
CA PRO A 61 11.31 -9.23 5.74
C PRO A 61 9.94 -9.23 5.08
N LYS A 62 8.93 -9.73 5.80
CA LYS A 62 7.52 -9.60 5.42
C LYS A 62 6.98 -8.25 5.90
N MET A 63 6.58 -7.41 4.95
CA MET A 63 6.14 -6.04 5.21
C MET A 63 4.77 -5.75 4.59
N PHE A 64 3.91 -5.07 5.35
CA PHE A 64 2.57 -4.65 4.95
C PHE A 64 2.55 -3.13 4.78
N THR A 65 2.71 -2.65 3.53
CA THR A 65 2.87 -1.22 3.23
C THR A 65 1.58 -0.45 3.06
N GLU A 66 0.48 -1.14 2.78
CA GLU A 66 -0.84 -0.49 2.75
C GLU A 66 -1.88 -1.40 3.40
N ASN A 67 -2.03 -1.30 4.71
CA ASN A 67 -3.20 -1.82 5.41
C ASN A 67 -4.37 -0.87 5.20
N TRP A 68 -5.27 -1.25 4.29
CA TRP A 68 -6.43 -0.44 3.98
C TRP A 68 -7.40 -0.41 5.17
N VAL A 69 -7.45 0.75 5.85
CA VAL A 69 -8.29 0.98 7.04
C VAL A 69 -9.73 1.38 6.69
N GLY A 70 -9.99 1.61 5.41
CA GLY A 70 -11.27 1.92 4.81
C GLY A 70 -11.09 2.01 3.29
N TRP A 71 -11.73 2.97 2.65
CA TRP A 71 -11.60 3.18 1.20
C TRP A 71 -11.84 4.62 0.82
N PHE A 72 -11.37 5.04 -0.36
CA PHE A 72 -11.71 6.34 -0.91
C PHE A 72 -13.16 6.37 -1.38
N LYS A 73 -13.84 7.50 -1.20
CA LYS A 73 -15.22 7.70 -1.66
C LYS A 73 -15.26 8.19 -3.10
N LYS A 74 -16.23 7.72 -3.88
CA LYS A 74 -16.54 8.22 -5.22
C LYS A 74 -17.86 8.98 -5.22
N TRP A 75 -18.00 9.94 -6.13
CA TRP A 75 -19.26 10.64 -6.35
C TRP A 75 -20.35 9.66 -6.79
N GLY A 76 -21.47 9.65 -6.06
CA GLY A 76 -22.62 8.77 -6.33
C GLY A 76 -22.58 7.40 -5.62
N ASP A 77 -21.45 7.03 -5.04
CA ASP A 77 -21.31 5.78 -4.27
C ASP A 77 -21.69 5.97 -2.79
N LYS A 78 -21.95 4.85 -2.11
CA LYS A 78 -22.16 4.81 -0.65
C LYS A 78 -20.86 5.08 0.10
N ASP A 79 -20.98 5.52 1.35
CA ASP A 79 -19.83 5.70 2.23
C ASP A 79 -19.14 4.36 2.52
N PRO A 80 -17.85 4.21 2.17
CA PRO A 80 -17.09 3.03 2.52
C PRO A 80 -16.75 3.03 4.01
N TYR A 81 -16.76 1.86 4.64
CA TYR A 81 -16.50 1.72 6.06
C TYR A 81 -15.83 0.38 6.38
N LYS A 82 -14.88 0.38 7.31
CA LYS A 82 -14.25 -0.81 7.89
C LYS A 82 -14.12 -0.59 9.39
N THR A 83 -14.41 -1.60 10.18
CA THR A 83 -14.43 -1.46 11.65
C THR A 83 -13.01 -1.40 12.21
N ALA A 84 -12.82 -0.64 13.29
CA ALA A 84 -11.55 -0.63 14.02
C ALA A 84 -11.14 -2.03 14.51
N VAL A 85 -12.13 -2.87 14.87
CA VAL A 85 -11.90 -4.26 15.29
C VAL A 85 -11.29 -5.09 14.16
N ASP A 86 -11.80 -4.95 12.93
CA ASP A 86 -11.28 -5.69 11.78
C ASP A 86 -9.89 -5.18 11.35
N VAL A 87 -9.63 -3.87 11.45
CA VAL A 87 -8.30 -3.31 11.25
C VAL A 87 -7.31 -3.83 12.30
N ALA A 88 -7.69 -3.86 13.57
CA ALA A 88 -6.85 -4.42 14.64
C ALA A 88 -6.56 -5.91 14.41
N PHE A 89 -7.56 -6.67 13.96
CA PHE A 89 -7.40 -8.08 13.61
C PHE A 89 -6.44 -8.29 12.44
N SER A 90 -6.53 -7.49 11.38
CA SER A 90 -5.61 -7.61 10.23
C SER A 90 -4.15 -7.33 10.62
N VAL A 91 -3.93 -6.35 11.50
CA VAL A 91 -2.60 -6.03 12.05
C VAL A 91 -2.08 -7.16 12.93
N ALA A 92 -2.90 -7.66 13.85
CA ALA A 92 -2.53 -8.75 14.75
C ALA A 92 -2.08 -10.00 13.96
N ASN A 93 -2.82 -10.36 12.90
CA ASN A 93 -2.48 -11.50 12.06
C ASN A 93 -1.12 -11.31 11.37
N VAL A 94 -0.83 -10.13 10.80
CA VAL A 94 0.45 -9.92 10.12
C VAL A 94 1.63 -10.14 11.07
N PHE A 95 1.57 -9.60 12.28
CA PHE A 95 2.64 -9.80 13.28
C PHE A 95 2.68 -11.24 13.82
N GLN A 96 1.54 -11.88 14.04
CA GLN A 96 1.45 -13.28 14.46
C GLN A 96 2.11 -14.23 13.43
N PHE A 97 1.98 -13.92 12.14
CA PHE A 97 2.57 -14.69 11.04
C PHE A 97 3.91 -14.11 10.55
N GLY A 98 4.73 -13.59 11.47
CA GLY A 98 6.13 -13.22 11.22
C GLY A 98 6.33 -11.94 10.40
N GLY A 99 5.29 -11.13 10.20
CA GLY A 99 5.42 -9.78 9.67
C GLY A 99 6.17 -8.87 10.64
N VAL A 100 6.95 -7.93 10.09
CA VAL A 100 7.79 -7.01 10.90
C VAL A 100 7.45 -5.54 10.69
N PHE A 101 6.52 -5.25 9.77
CA PHE A 101 6.14 -3.90 9.41
C PHE A 101 4.67 -3.85 8.99
N ASN A 102 3.96 -2.82 9.48
CA ASN A 102 2.60 -2.47 9.07
C ASN A 102 2.49 -0.96 8.92
N ASN A 103 1.93 -0.51 7.81
CA ASN A 103 1.57 0.89 7.58
C ASN A 103 0.07 1.02 7.29
N TYR A 104 -0.60 1.93 7.98
CA TYR A 104 -2.02 2.23 7.75
C TYR A 104 -2.18 3.12 6.51
N TYR A 105 -2.91 2.62 5.53
CA TYR A 105 -3.32 3.41 4.37
C TYR A 105 -4.84 3.64 4.48
N MET A 106 -5.33 4.80 4.91
CA MET A 106 -4.59 5.98 5.38
C MET A 106 -4.59 6.08 6.91
N TYR A 107 -3.49 6.54 7.52
CA TYR A 107 -3.52 6.97 8.92
C TYR A 107 -4.23 8.32 9.08
N HIS A 108 -4.02 9.23 8.12
CA HIS A 108 -4.80 10.43 7.88
C HIS A 108 -4.92 10.59 6.36
N GLY A 109 -6.14 10.70 5.86
CA GLY A 109 -6.37 10.84 4.42
C GLY A 109 -6.42 12.30 3.95
N GLY A 110 -7.21 13.13 4.63
CA GLY A 110 -7.32 14.57 4.35
C GLY A 110 -8.23 14.89 3.15
N THR A 111 -7.82 15.86 2.33
CA THR A 111 -8.65 16.44 1.27
C THR A 111 -7.90 16.56 -0.05
N ASN A 112 -8.56 16.17 -1.15
CA ASN A 112 -8.13 16.46 -2.51
C ASN A 112 -8.47 17.93 -2.87
N PHE A 113 -7.60 18.87 -2.51
CA PHE A 113 -7.81 20.30 -2.77
C PHE A 113 -7.63 20.73 -4.24
N GLY A 114 -8.50 21.64 -4.67
CA GLY A 114 -8.38 22.26 -6.00
C GLY A 114 -8.84 21.31 -7.10
N ARG A 115 -8.06 21.25 -8.20
CA ARG A 115 -8.49 20.62 -9.46
C ARG A 115 -7.45 19.73 -10.13
N THR A 116 -6.34 19.47 -9.45
CA THR A 116 -5.24 18.62 -9.92
C THR A 116 -4.87 17.52 -8.92
N SER A 117 -5.65 17.39 -7.84
CA SER A 117 -5.59 16.28 -6.87
C SER A 117 -6.79 15.35 -7.06
N GLY A 118 -6.69 14.14 -6.50
CA GLY A 118 -7.73 13.12 -6.60
C GLY A 118 -7.60 12.29 -7.87
N GLY A 119 -8.68 11.58 -8.22
CA GLY A 119 -8.74 10.70 -9.37
C GLY A 119 -10.13 10.70 -10.01
N PRO A 120 -10.33 9.94 -11.09
CA PRO A 120 -11.60 9.88 -11.79
C PRO A 120 -12.75 9.55 -10.83
N PHE A 121 -13.69 10.48 -10.72
CA PHE A 121 -14.88 10.40 -9.84
C PHE A 121 -14.60 10.26 -8.34
N ILE A 122 -13.36 10.42 -7.87
CA ILE A 122 -13.06 10.45 -6.43
C ILE A 122 -13.57 11.77 -5.84
N THR A 123 -14.16 11.71 -4.64
CA THR A 123 -14.66 12.90 -3.96
C THR A 123 -13.54 13.85 -3.55
N THR A 124 -13.91 15.10 -3.25
CA THR A 124 -12.99 16.07 -2.64
C THR A 124 -12.48 15.56 -1.29
N SER A 125 -13.36 14.96 -0.48
CA SER A 125 -12.95 14.26 0.74
C SER A 125 -12.10 13.05 0.42
N TYR A 126 -10.97 12.92 1.11
CA TYR A 126 -10.12 11.73 1.14
C TYR A 126 -10.05 11.13 2.55
N ASP A 127 -11.08 11.33 3.37
CA ASP A 127 -11.18 10.88 4.78
C ASP A 127 -10.75 9.42 5.01
N TYR A 128 -11.17 8.53 4.12
CA TYR A 128 -10.81 7.11 4.11
C TYR A 128 -11.33 6.29 5.31
N ASN A 129 -12.16 6.86 6.18
CA ASN A 129 -12.44 6.32 7.52
C ASN A 129 -11.13 6.06 8.29
N ALA A 130 -10.18 6.98 8.13
CA ALA A 130 -8.87 6.91 8.74
C ALA A 130 -8.95 7.16 10.27
N PRO A 131 -7.95 6.71 11.06
CA PRO A 131 -7.85 7.02 12.48
C PRO A 131 -7.85 8.51 12.81
N LEU A 132 -7.30 9.33 11.91
CA LEU A 132 -7.49 10.78 11.91
C LEU A 132 -8.43 11.15 10.76
N ASP A 133 -9.57 11.74 11.10
CA ASP A 133 -10.58 12.16 10.12
C ASP A 133 -10.02 13.21 9.13
N GLU A 134 -10.81 13.57 8.12
CA GLU A 134 -10.44 14.57 7.11
C GLU A 134 -9.90 15.89 7.70
N TYR A 135 -10.37 16.27 8.89
CA TYR A 135 -10.03 17.52 9.57
C TYR A 135 -8.92 17.35 10.62
N GLY A 136 -8.41 16.13 10.83
CA GLY A 136 -7.36 15.82 11.79
C GLY A 136 -7.85 15.54 13.22
N ASN A 137 -9.15 15.32 13.42
CA ASN A 137 -9.67 14.87 14.71
C ASN A 137 -9.49 13.36 14.88
N LEU A 138 -9.56 12.89 16.13
CA LEU A 138 -9.58 11.46 16.44
C LEU A 138 -10.92 10.85 16.00
N ASN A 139 -10.86 9.73 15.28
CA ASN A 139 -12.00 8.93 14.82
C ASN A 139 -12.06 7.58 15.56
#